data_AF-A0A5M3WEZ5-F1
#
_entry.id   AF-A0A5M3WEZ5-F1
#
_cell.length_a   1.000
_cell.length_b   1.000
_cell.length_c   1.000
_cell.angle_alpha   90.00
_cell.angle_beta   90.00
_cell.angle_gamma   90.00
#
_symmetry.space_group_name_H-M   'P 1'
#
loop_
_entity.id
_entity.type
_entity.pdbx_description
1 polymer ?
#
loop_
_entity_poly.entity_id
_entity_poly.type
_entity_poly.pdbx_seq_one_letter_code
_entity_poly.pdbx_strand_id
1 'polypeptide(L)'
;MEIQVTTAEAATALSVSRRTIQRHAKAGKLAATKNERGHYVITLVIADEYKPAQVAKALELVEQDGIHVTSDHGTFVAIGSDGETWYSLTRHTCGCHAGLRGLKCYHRLAAHLITPTSYRSAA
;
A
#
# COMPACT_ATOMS: atom_id res chain seq x y z
N MET A 1 -0.02 -10.78 -7.23
CA MET A 1 1.13 -10.21 -6.51
C MET A 1 0.86 -10.29 -5.05
N GLU A 2 1.74 -11.01 -4.37
CA GLU A 2 1.70 -11.26 -2.94
C GLU A 2 2.79 -10.42 -2.30
N ILE A 3 2.45 -9.64 -1.28
CA ILE A 3 3.44 -8.93 -0.48
C ILE A 3 3.46 -9.50 0.93
N GLN A 4 4.65 -9.60 1.51
CA GLN A 4 4.84 -9.99 2.90
C GLN A 4 4.92 -8.75 3.77
N VAL A 5 4.01 -8.63 4.72
CA VAL A 5 3.90 -7.48 5.62
C VAL A 5 3.80 -7.93 7.07
N THR A 6 4.13 -7.03 7.99
CA THR A 6 3.96 -7.27 9.42
C THR A 6 2.48 -7.30 9.81
N THR A 7 2.17 -7.85 10.99
CA THR A 7 0.80 -7.77 11.56
C THR A 7 0.29 -6.35 11.76
N ALA A 8 1.18 -5.36 11.94
CA ALA A 8 0.79 -3.96 12.07
C ALA A 8 0.39 -3.36 10.72
N GLU A 9 1.20 -3.60 9.69
CA GLU A 9 0.93 -3.15 8.33
C GLU A 9 -0.33 -3.83 7.75
N ALA A 10 -0.50 -5.13 7.99
CA ALA A 10 -1.71 -5.85 7.61
C ALA A 10 -2.97 -5.30 8.30
N ALA A 11 -2.86 -4.91 9.57
CA ALA A 11 -3.97 -4.30 10.31
C ALA A 11 -4.38 -2.96 9.69
N THR A 12 -3.42 -2.11 9.33
CA THR A 12 -3.66 -0.85 8.61
C THR A 12 -4.26 -1.11 7.23
N ALA A 13 -3.68 -2.03 6.45
CA ALA A 13 -4.13 -2.32 5.10
C ALA A 13 -5.57 -2.85 5.05
N LEU A 14 -5.96 -3.67 6.02
CA LEU A 14 -7.29 -4.28 6.11
C LEU A 14 -8.26 -3.49 7.01
N SER A 15 -7.84 -2.35 7.57
CA SER A 15 -8.65 -1.52 8.48
C SER A 15 -9.23 -2.30 9.68
N VAL A 16 -8.43 -3.19 10.27
CA VAL A 16 -8.81 -4.00 11.45
C VAL A 16 -7.75 -3.93 12.54
N SER A 17 -8.09 -4.37 13.76
CA SER A 17 -7.11 -4.37 14.84
C SER A 17 -5.96 -5.37 14.61
N ARG A 18 -4.77 -5.06 15.13
CA ARG A 18 -3.63 -6.00 15.16
C ARG A 18 -3.98 -7.34 15.81
N ARG A 19 -4.82 -7.31 16.86
CA ARG A 19 -5.32 -8.50 17.55
C ARG A 19 -6.20 -9.36 16.64
N THR A 20 -6.99 -8.72 15.77
CA THR A 20 -7.81 -9.39 14.75
C THR A 20 -6.92 -10.12 13.75
N ILE A 21 -5.89 -9.44 13.22
CA ILE A 21 -4.91 -10.07 12.30
C ILE A 21 -4.22 -11.27 12.96
N GLN A 22 -3.70 -11.10 14.19
CA GLN A 22 -3.05 -12.20 14.93
C GLN A 22 -4.00 -13.37 15.17
N ARG A 23 -5.26 -13.10 15.52
CA ARG A 23 -6.29 -14.15 15.69
C ARG A 23 -6.53 -14.90 14.38
N HIS A 24 -6.63 -14.20 13.26
CA HIS A 24 -6.84 -14.81 11.95
C HIS A 24 -5.62 -15.61 11.48
N ALA A 25 -4.40 -15.09 11.67
CA ALA A 25 -3.17 -15.81 11.38
C ALA A 25 -3.06 -17.09 12.22
N LYS A 26 -3.34 -17.02 13.53
CA LYS A 26 -3.35 -18.20 14.41
C LYS A 26 -4.44 -19.22 14.02
N ALA A 27 -5.58 -18.76 13.53
CA ALA A 27 -6.69 -19.60 13.08
C ALA A 27 -6.53 -20.13 11.64
N GLY A 28 -5.41 -19.84 10.95
CA GLY A 28 -5.17 -20.26 9.56
C GLY A 28 -6.07 -19.56 8.53
N LYS A 29 -6.74 -18.46 8.91
CA LYS A 29 -7.66 -17.69 8.05
C LYS A 29 -6.94 -16.62 7.21
N LEU A 30 -5.65 -16.41 7.44
CA LEU A 30 -4.78 -15.54 6.66
C LEU A 30 -3.54 -16.34 6.27
N ALA A 31 -3.07 -16.13 5.05
CA ALA A 31 -1.76 -16.61 4.63
C ALA A 31 -0.71 -15.92 5.51
N ALA A 32 -0.12 -16.67 6.43
CA ALA A 32 0.81 -16.13 7.42
C ALA A 32 1.89 -17.16 7.73
N THR A 33 3.14 -16.70 7.80
CA THR A 33 4.28 -17.49 8.27
C THR A 33 4.89 -16.82 9.50
N LYS A 34 5.70 -17.56 10.27
CA LYS A 34 6.50 -16.98 11.35
C LYS A 34 7.92 -16.73 10.84
N ASN A 35 8.46 -15.55 11.14
CA ASN A 35 9.88 -15.29 10.92
C ASN A 35 10.75 -15.92 12.02
N GLU A 36 12.06 -15.82 11.88
CA GLU A 36 13.06 -16.34 12.83
C GLU A 36 12.90 -15.77 14.25
N ARG A 37 12.32 -14.57 14.39
CA ARG A 37 12.02 -13.92 15.66
C ARG A 37 10.67 -14.34 16.26
N GLY A 38 9.94 -15.25 15.61
CA GLY A 38 8.64 -15.75 16.04
C GLY A 38 7.44 -14.83 15.77
N HIS A 39 7.64 -13.72 15.04
CA HIS A 39 6.58 -12.79 14.66
C HIS A 39 5.86 -13.28 13.40
N TYR A 40 4.55 -13.04 13.33
CA TYR A 40 3.76 -13.30 12.13
C TYR A 40 4.11 -12.32 11.01
N VAL A 41 4.43 -12.88 9.84
CA VAL A 41 4.54 -12.22 8.55
C VAL A 41 3.32 -12.64 7.74
N ILE A 42 2.50 -11.67 7.33
CA ILE A 42 1.25 -11.87 6.63
C ILE A 42 1.48 -11.67 5.12
N THR A 43 1.04 -12.63 4.33
CA THR A 43 1.02 -12.52 2.88
C THR A 43 -0.32 -11.89 2.45
N LEU A 44 -0.27 -10.70 1.85
CA LEU A 44 -1.43 -10.03 1.28
C LEU A 44 -1.41 -10.16 -0.24
N VAL A 45 -2.52 -10.62 -0.82
CA VAL A 45 -2.71 -10.64 -2.28
C VAL A 45 -3.29 -9.29 -2.70
N ILE A 46 -2.52 -8.50 -3.44
CA ILE A 46 -2.96 -7.17 -3.88
C ILE A 46 -3.47 -7.18 -5.33
N ALA A 47 -3.01 -8.12 -6.16
CA ALA A 47 -3.18 -8.02 -7.62
C ALA A 47 -4.53 -8.49 -8.19
N ASP A 48 -5.32 -9.32 -7.51
CA ASP A 48 -6.60 -9.81 -8.08
C ASP A 48 -7.62 -8.67 -8.30
N GLU A 49 -7.40 -7.54 -7.65
CA GLU A 49 -8.27 -6.37 -7.74
C GLU A 49 -7.89 -5.36 -8.82
N TYR A 50 -6.74 -5.52 -9.49
CA TYR A 50 -6.19 -4.55 -10.43
C TYR A 50 -5.85 -5.19 -11.77
N LYS A 51 -6.08 -4.46 -12.86
CA LYS A 51 -5.66 -4.94 -14.20
C LYS A 51 -4.13 -5.03 -14.27
N PRO A 52 -3.54 -5.98 -15.03
CA PRO A 52 -2.08 -6.10 -15.16
C PRO A 52 -1.38 -4.78 -15.57
N ALA A 53 -2.00 -4.01 -16.47
CA ALA A 53 -1.48 -2.70 -16.86
C ALA A 53 -1.45 -1.67 -15.71
N GLN A 54 -2.40 -1.74 -14.77
CA GLN A 54 -2.39 -0.90 -13.57
C GLN A 54 -1.31 -1.33 -12.59
N VAL A 55 -1.02 -2.63 -12.51
CA VAL A 55 0.09 -3.16 -11.71
C VAL A 55 1.42 -2.66 -12.26
N ALA A 56 1.63 -2.80 -13.57
CA ALA A 56 2.86 -2.32 -14.23
C ALA A 56 3.08 -0.82 -14.00
N LYS A 57 2.02 0.00 -14.17
CA LYS A 57 2.11 1.45 -13.93
C LYS A 57 2.33 1.83 -12.47
N ALA A 58 1.77 1.06 -11.53
CA ALA A 58 2.02 1.29 -10.11
C ALA A 58 3.47 0.98 -9.74
N LEU A 59 4.05 -0.07 -10.32
CA LEU A 59 5.46 -0.42 -10.12
C LEU A 59 6.39 0.64 -10.71
N GLU A 60 6.15 1.06 -11.95
CA GLU A 60 6.91 2.14 -12.60
C GLU A 60 6.90 3.41 -11.74
N LEU A 61 5.74 3.80 -11.21
CA LEU A 61 5.60 4.97 -10.33
C LEU A 61 6.44 4.84 -9.05
N VAL A 62 6.52 3.65 -8.45
CA VAL A 62 7.33 3.42 -7.25
C VAL A 62 8.82 3.39 -7.59
N GLU A 63 9.21 2.76 -8.70
CA GLU A 63 10.60 2.68 -9.16
C GLU A 63 11.18 4.05 -9.55
N GLN A 64 10.34 4.95 -10.05
CA GLN A 64 10.71 6.32 -10.40
C GLN A 64 10.65 7.30 -9.21
N ASP A 65 10.46 6.80 -7.99
CA ASP A 65 10.19 7.63 -6.81
C ASP A 65 9.04 8.64 -7.04
N GLY A 66 8.09 8.33 -7.92
CA GLY A 66 6.97 9.21 -8.28
C GLY A 66 5.83 9.22 -7.25
N ILE A 67 6.04 8.64 -6.07
CA ILE A 67 5.08 8.67 -4.97
C ILE A 67 5.80 8.87 -3.63
N HIS A 68 5.33 9.82 -2.84
CA HIS A 68 5.94 10.20 -1.57
C HIS A 68 4.92 10.15 -0.43
N VAL A 69 5.41 9.84 0.77
CA VAL A 69 4.65 9.95 2.02
C VAL A 69 4.71 11.41 2.48
N THR A 70 3.58 11.99 2.86
CA THR A 70 3.55 13.34 3.46
C THR A 70 3.84 13.29 4.96
N SER A 71 4.03 14.46 5.59
CA SER A 71 4.11 14.56 7.06
C SER A 71 2.86 14.02 7.76
N ASP A 72 1.71 14.06 7.09
CA ASP A 72 0.46 13.51 7.60
C ASP A 72 0.41 11.99 7.46
N HIS A 73 0.23 11.30 8.59
CA HIS A 73 0.18 9.84 8.66
C HIS A 73 -0.94 9.27 7.78
N GLY A 74 -0.55 8.57 6.72
CA GLY A 74 -1.48 7.87 5.82
C GLY A 74 -1.90 8.64 4.57
N THR A 75 -1.37 9.86 4.41
CA THR A 75 -1.50 10.65 3.18
C THR A 75 -0.24 10.50 2.32
N PHE A 76 -0.45 10.42 1.02
CA PHE A 76 0.57 10.27 0.02
C PHE A 76 0.36 11.31 -1.08
N VAL A 77 1.41 11.57 -1.82
CA VAL A 77 1.41 12.46 -2.98
C VAL A 77 2.04 11.70 -4.12
N ALA A 78 1.31 11.55 -5.23
CA ALA A 78 1.79 10.95 -6.46
C ALA A 78 2.01 12.02 -7.52
N ILE A 79 3.12 11.92 -8.24
CA ILE A 79 3.44 12.77 -9.39
C ILE A 79 2.83 12.14 -10.64
N GLY A 80 2.19 12.96 -11.46
CA GLY A 80 1.60 12.57 -12.73
C GLY A 80 2.67 12.17 -13.75
N SER A 81 2.24 11.49 -14.82
CA SER A 81 3.13 11.11 -15.92
C SER A 81 3.69 12.30 -16.69
N ASP A 82 3.12 13.49 -16.51
CA ASP A 82 3.61 14.77 -17.04
C ASP A 82 4.73 15.37 -16.19
N GLY A 83 5.00 14.82 -14.99
CA GLY A 83 5.99 15.33 -14.05
C GLY A 83 5.58 16.62 -13.32
N GLU A 84 4.43 17.21 -13.68
CA GLU A 84 4.00 18.52 -13.20
C GLU A 84 2.70 18.43 -12.39
N THR A 85 1.85 17.44 -12.64
CA THR A 85 0.60 17.28 -11.91
C THR A 85 0.82 16.51 -10.61
N TRP A 86 0.27 17.00 -9.50
CA TRP A 86 0.38 16.37 -8.19
C TRP A 86 -0.99 15.86 -7.75
N TYR A 87 -1.06 14.59 -7.36
CA TYR A 87 -2.28 13.97 -6.86
C TYR A 87 -2.12 13.62 -5.38
N SER A 88 -2.91 14.26 -4.53
CA SER A 88 -3.06 13.81 -3.14
C SER A 88 -3.89 12.53 -3.08
N LEU A 89 -3.44 11.56 -2.30
CA LEU A 89 -4.15 10.29 -2.15
C LEU A 89 -3.93 9.66 -0.77
N THR A 90 -4.84 8.76 -0.43
CA THR A 90 -4.67 7.75 0.62
C THR A 90 -4.63 6.37 -0.04
N ARG A 91 -4.45 5.32 0.75
CA ARG A 91 -4.62 3.93 0.27
C ARG A 91 -6.04 3.67 -0.29
N HIS A 92 -7.04 4.41 0.21
CA HIS A 92 -8.45 4.19 -0.12
C HIS A 92 -9.05 5.19 -1.11
N THR A 93 -8.48 6.39 -1.23
CA THR A 93 -9.01 7.48 -2.07
C THR A 93 -7.88 8.15 -2.83
N CYS A 94 -8.13 8.64 -4.04
CA CYS A 94 -7.11 9.34 -4.84
C CYS A 94 -7.75 10.50 -5.59
N GLY A 95 -7.08 11.65 -5.64
CA GLY A 95 -7.52 12.84 -6.36
C GLY A 95 -7.36 12.77 -7.89
N CYS A 96 -6.87 11.67 -8.46
CA CYS A 96 -6.80 11.52 -9.92
C CYS A 96 -8.19 11.29 -10.53
N HIS A 97 -8.33 11.51 -11.84
CA HIS A 97 -9.60 11.36 -12.57
C HIS A 97 -10.33 10.03 -12.30
N ALA A 98 -9.60 8.91 -12.25
CA ALA A 98 -10.18 7.61 -11.92
C ALA A 98 -10.62 7.51 -10.46
N GLY A 99 -9.83 8.05 -9.53
CA GLY A 99 -10.13 8.04 -8.10
C GLY A 99 -11.31 8.94 -7.73
N LEU A 100 -11.44 10.10 -8.36
CA LEU A 100 -12.60 10.99 -8.22
C LEU A 100 -13.91 10.34 -8.70
N ARG A 101 -13.82 9.37 -9.61
CA ARG A 101 -14.95 8.55 -10.07
C ARG A 101 -15.19 7.30 -9.20
N GLY A 102 -14.48 7.15 -8.07
CA GLY A 102 -14.57 6.00 -7.18
C GLY A 102 -13.95 4.70 -7.74
N LEU A 103 -13.21 4.78 -8.86
CA LEU A 103 -12.59 3.62 -9.49
C LEU A 103 -11.24 3.29 -8.83
N LYS A 104 -10.83 2.03 -8.95
CA LYS A 104 -9.49 1.59 -8.55
C LYS A 104 -8.45 2.15 -9.54
N CYS A 105 -7.41 2.79 -9.04
CA CYS A 105 -6.35 3.41 -9.84
C CYS A 105 -4.97 2.92 -9.41
N TYR A 106 -3.99 3.00 -10.32
CA TYR A 106 -2.63 2.54 -10.04
C TYR A 106 -1.93 3.38 -8.96
N HIS A 107 -2.32 4.65 -8.74
CA HIS A 107 -1.79 5.45 -7.63
C HIS A 107 -2.14 4.85 -6.26
N ARG A 108 -3.39 4.39 -6.07
CA ARG A 108 -3.80 3.71 -4.83
C ARG A 108 -3.02 2.42 -4.64
N LEU A 109 -2.85 1.65 -5.71
CA LEU A 109 -2.01 0.47 -5.71
C LEU A 109 -0.58 0.82 -5.29
N ALA A 110 0.04 1.82 -5.89
CA ALA A 110 1.39 2.28 -5.52
C ALA A 110 1.48 2.69 -4.04
N ALA A 111 0.48 3.41 -3.51
CA ALA A 111 0.41 3.73 -2.08
C ALA A 111 0.32 2.48 -1.19
N HIS A 112 -0.25 1.37 -1.68
CA HIS A 112 -0.20 0.09 -1.00
C HIS A 112 1.17 -0.58 -1.03
N LEU A 113 1.92 -0.39 -2.12
CA LEU A 113 3.25 -0.99 -2.34
C LEU A 113 4.35 -0.28 -1.57
N ILE A 114 4.26 1.04 -1.40
CA ILE A 114 5.26 1.73 -0.59
C ILE A 114 5.02 1.42 0.88
N THR A 115 6.06 0.92 1.52
CA THR A 115 6.13 0.84 2.98
C THR A 115 6.34 2.27 3.49
N PRO A 116 5.65 2.70 4.56
CA PRO A 116 6.07 3.89 5.31
C PRO A 116 7.35 3.54 6.09
N THR A 117 8.41 3.17 5.37
CA THR A 117 9.76 3.06 5.88
C THR A 117 10.22 4.49 6.12
N SER A 118 9.92 4.99 7.32
CA SER A 118 10.56 6.12 7.99
C SER A 118 11.23 7.09 7.03
N TYR A 119 10.47 8.09 6.56
CA TYR A 119 11.08 9.24 5.90
C TYR A 119 12.10 9.84 6.88
N ARG A 120 13.39 9.67 6.57
CA ARG A 120 14.44 10.54 7.07
C ARG A 120 14.05 11.93 6.62
N SER A 121 13.71 12.78 7.58
CA SER A 121 13.70 14.22 7.41
C SER A 121 15.00 14.64 6.73
N ALA A 122 14.91 15.07 5.47
CA ALA A 122 15.91 15.94 4.89
C ALA A 122 15.81 17.28 5.63
N ALA A 123 16.82 17.54 6.46
CA ALA A 123 17.16 18.87 6.98
C ALA A 123 18.30 19.42 6.11
#